data_AF-A0A3P5XSR2-F1
#
_entry.id   AF-A0A3P5XSR2-F1
#
_cell.length_a   1.000
_cell.length_b   1.000
_cell.length_c   1.000
_cell.angle_alpha   90.00
_cell.angle_beta   90.00
_cell.angle_gamma   90.00
#
_symmetry.space_group_name_H-M   'P 1'
#
loop_
_entity.id
_entity.type
_entity.pdbx_description
1 polymer ?
#
loop_
_entity_poly.entity_id
_entity_poly.type
_entity_poly.pdbx_seq_one_letter_code
_entity_poly.pdbx_strand_id
1 'polypeptide(L)'
;MKTFNNIIGFLNTMKDIDLWGDKMEGISDKEKEYMDRAPTQNPYGFIGLMLGGIAFTFGPQYGFIPVMTLIFCIVTLFTFDKEKEDNPWPFYLGIVFSLIGLYMFIVGATHKLVL
;
A
#
# COMPACT_ATOMS: atom_id res chain seq x y z
N MET A 1 -3.91 21.62 -7.51
CA MET A 1 -4.79 20.98 -6.50
C MET A 1 -5.98 20.24 -7.13
N LYS A 2 -6.72 20.83 -8.08
CA LYS A 2 -7.88 20.16 -8.73
C LYS A 2 -7.55 18.76 -9.30
N THR A 3 -6.45 18.63 -10.05
CA THR A 3 -6.01 17.34 -10.62
C THR A 3 -5.65 16.31 -9.54
N PHE A 4 -4.97 16.72 -8.48
CA PHE A 4 -4.61 15.84 -7.37
C PHE A 4 -5.86 15.34 -6.64
N ASN A 5 -6.80 16.23 -6.33
CA ASN A 5 -8.07 15.85 -5.70
C ASN A 5 -8.87 14.89 -6.58
N ASN A 6 -8.84 15.05 -7.91
CA ASN A 6 -9.46 14.10 -8.83
C ASN A 6 -8.79 12.72 -8.79
N ILE A 7 -7.46 12.66 -8.69
CA ILE A 7 -6.71 11.40 -8.57
C ILE A 7 -7.08 10.70 -7.24
N ILE A 8 -7.07 11.43 -6.13
CA ILE A 8 -7.46 10.87 -4.83
C ILE A 8 -8.92 10.42 -4.83
N GLY A 9 -9.82 11.21 -5.43
CA GLY A 9 -11.22 10.82 -5.62
C GLY A 9 -11.35 9.51 -6.41
N PHE A 10 -10.63 9.38 -7.52
CA PHE A 10 -10.59 8.16 -8.32
C PHE A 10 -10.05 6.95 -7.55
N LEU A 11 -8.95 7.12 -6.81
CA LEU A 11 -8.37 6.07 -5.98
C LEU A 11 -9.31 5.64 -4.86
N ASN A 12 -9.98 6.59 -4.21
CA ASN A 12 -11.00 6.27 -3.21
C ASN A 12 -12.18 5.51 -3.81
N THR A 13 -12.64 5.87 -5.02
CA THR A 13 -13.65 5.06 -5.72
C THR A 13 -13.16 3.64 -5.97
N MET A 14 -11.91 3.48 -6.43
CA MET A 14 -11.33 2.15 -6.69
C MET A 14 -11.11 1.31 -5.42
N LYS A 15 -10.91 1.96 -4.28
CA LYS A 15 -10.77 1.32 -2.96
C LYS A 15 -12.06 0.63 -2.52
N ASP A 16 -13.20 1.25 -2.84
CA ASP A 16 -14.54 0.76 -2.48
C ASP A 16 -15.11 -0.24 -3.50
N ILE A 17 -14.47 -0.38 -4.67
CA ILE A 17 -14.79 -1.47 -5.61
C ILE A 17 -14.35 -2.76 -4.93
N ASP A 18 -15.31 -3.64 -4.67
CA ASP A 18 -15.07 -4.97 -4.12
C ASP A 18 -14.28 -5.82 -5.14
N LEU A 19 -12.96 -5.60 -5.19
CA LEU A 19 -12.01 -6.27 -6.08
C LEU A 19 -12.02 -7.80 -5.90
N TRP A 20 -12.53 -8.28 -4.78
CA TRP A 20 -12.59 -9.69 -4.43
C TRP A 20 -13.98 -10.30 -4.65
N GLY A 21 -15.01 -9.50 -4.94
CA GLY A 21 -16.35 -9.94 -5.34
C GLY A 21 -17.16 -10.74 -4.30
N ASP A 22 -16.56 -11.05 -3.15
CA ASP A 22 -17.02 -12.09 -2.23
C ASP A 22 -17.19 -11.58 -0.78
N LYS A 23 -17.02 -10.27 -0.53
CA LYS A 23 -17.03 -9.74 0.86
C LYS A 23 -18.37 -9.90 1.57
N MET A 24 -19.44 -10.16 0.84
CA MET A 24 -20.83 -10.18 1.35
C MET A 24 -21.58 -11.46 0.94
N GLU A 25 -20.99 -12.35 0.14
CA GLU A 25 -21.66 -13.57 -0.31
C GLU A 25 -21.61 -14.62 0.81
N GLY A 26 -22.77 -14.98 1.36
CA GLY A 26 -22.90 -15.98 2.43
C GLY A 26 -22.73 -15.48 3.87
N ILE A 27 -22.56 -14.17 4.09
CA ILE A 27 -22.46 -13.57 5.43
C ILE A 27 -23.85 -13.25 5.98
N SER A 28 -24.14 -13.65 7.23
CA SER A 28 -25.42 -13.34 7.87
C SER A 28 -25.57 -11.85 8.20
N ASP A 29 -26.80 -11.34 8.30
CA ASP A 29 -27.06 -9.91 8.59
C ASP A 29 -26.37 -9.42 9.87
N LYS A 30 -26.21 -10.31 10.87
CA LYS A 30 -25.49 -9.99 12.12
C LYS A 30 -24.00 -9.85 11.90
N GLU A 31 -23.39 -10.77 11.15
CA GLU A 31 -21.95 -10.71 10.85
C GLU A 31 -21.59 -9.50 9.99
N LYS A 32 -22.47 -9.14 9.06
CA LYS A 32 -22.36 -7.90 8.28
C LYS A 32 -22.36 -6.67 9.17
N GLU A 33 -23.28 -6.60 10.14
CA GLU A 33 -23.34 -5.49 11.09
C GLU A 33 -22.12 -5.42 12.02
N TYR A 34 -21.51 -6.56 12.36
CA TYR A 34 -20.24 -6.61 13.08
C TYR A 34 -19.05 -6.17 12.22
N MET A 35 -18.99 -6.59 10.95
CA MET A 35 -17.92 -6.24 10.03
C MET A 35 -17.95 -4.76 9.64
N ASP A 36 -19.13 -4.18 9.43
CA ASP A 36 -19.28 -2.76 9.12
C ASP A 36 -18.84 -1.84 10.28
N ARG A 37 -18.82 -2.37 11.51
CA ARG A 37 -18.33 -1.65 12.70
C ARG A 37 -16.82 -1.78 12.91
N ALA A 38 -16.17 -2.75 12.28
CA ALA A 38 -14.75 -2.97 12.44
C ALA A 38 -13.96 -2.08 11.46
N PRO A 39 -12.97 -1.31 11.94
CA PRO A 39 -12.07 -0.59 11.04
C PRO A 39 -11.35 -1.59 10.12
N THR A 40 -11.27 -1.25 8.84
CA THR A 40 -10.70 -2.14 7.82
C THR A 40 -9.27 -1.75 7.46
N GLN A 41 -8.48 -2.66 6.88
CA GLN A 41 -7.17 -2.29 6.36
C GLN A 41 -7.30 -1.57 5.02
N ASN A 42 -6.47 -0.54 4.81
CA ASN A 42 -6.37 0.09 3.52
C ASN A 42 -5.67 -0.85 2.51
N PRO A 43 -6.32 -1.24 1.40
CA PRO A 43 -5.75 -2.18 0.44
C PRO A 43 -4.48 -1.63 -0.24
N TYR A 44 -4.40 -0.32 -0.47
CA TYR A 44 -3.19 0.30 -1.00
C TYR A 44 -2.04 0.26 -0.01
N GLY A 45 -2.32 0.34 1.29
CA GLY A 45 -1.32 0.18 2.34
C GLY A 45 -0.68 -1.21 2.28
N PHE A 46 -1.51 -2.25 2.14
CA PHE A 46 -1.04 -3.62 2.00
C PHE A 46 -0.23 -3.84 0.71
N ILE A 47 -0.71 -3.34 -0.43
CA ILE A 47 0.03 -3.38 -1.70
C ILE A 47 1.36 -2.63 -1.56
N GLY A 48 1.35 -1.45 -0.93
CA GLY A 48 2.54 -0.63 -0.69
C GLY A 48 3.56 -1.35 0.17
N LEU A 49 3.12 -2.08 1.19
CA LEU A 49 4.00 -2.93 2.00
C LEU A 49 4.66 -4.04 1.17
N MET A 50 3.88 -4.76 0.34
CA MET A 50 4.43 -5.81 -0.54
C MET A 50 5.43 -5.24 -1.55
N LEU A 51 5.07 -4.15 -2.22
CA LEU A 51 5.97 -3.44 -3.13
C LEU A 51 7.21 -2.91 -2.41
N GLY A 52 7.08 -2.52 -1.14
CA GLY A 52 8.20 -2.15 -0.28
C GLY A 52 9.16 -3.31 -0.06
N GLY A 53 8.66 -4.49 0.26
CA GLY A 53 9.48 -5.71 0.38
C GLY A 53 10.21 -6.07 -0.93
N ILE A 54 9.53 -5.93 -2.07
CA ILE A 54 10.12 -6.11 -3.41
C ILE A 54 11.20 -5.06 -3.66
N ALA A 55 10.91 -3.79 -3.35
CA ALA A 55 11.85 -2.68 -3.49
C ALA A 55 13.08 -2.82 -2.60
N PHE A 56 12.93 -3.32 -1.38
CA PHE A 56 14.06 -3.63 -0.51
C PHE A 56 14.90 -4.76 -1.11
N THR A 57 14.28 -5.86 -1.52
CA THR A 57 14.98 -7.06 -2.00
C THR A 57 15.70 -6.83 -3.34
N PHE A 58 15.03 -6.18 -4.29
CA PHE A 58 15.50 -6.05 -5.67
C PHE A 58 15.92 -4.61 -6.05
N GLY A 59 15.52 -3.61 -5.27
CA GLY A 59 15.92 -2.22 -5.50
C GLY A 59 17.42 -1.96 -5.52
N PRO A 60 18.26 -2.66 -4.72
CA PRO A 60 19.71 -2.51 -4.81
C PRO A 60 20.30 -2.86 -6.18
N GLN A 61 19.63 -3.71 -6.96
CA GLN A 61 20.01 -4.03 -8.34
C GLN A 61 19.28 -3.14 -9.35
N TYR A 62 18.03 -2.77 -9.05
CA TYR A 62 17.15 -2.03 -9.94
C TYR A 62 16.58 -0.78 -9.25
N GLY A 63 17.34 0.32 -9.24
CA GLY A 63 16.99 1.55 -8.51
C GLY A 63 15.65 2.20 -8.91
N PHE A 64 15.08 1.88 -10.08
CA PHE A 64 13.76 2.38 -10.47
C PHE A 64 12.62 1.74 -9.64
N ILE A 65 12.78 0.50 -9.16
CA ILE A 65 11.77 -0.19 -8.35
C ILE A 65 11.44 0.59 -7.07
N PRO A 66 12.41 0.93 -6.19
CA PRO A 66 12.11 1.68 -4.98
C PRO A 66 11.58 3.08 -5.26
N VAL A 67 11.98 3.75 -6.35
CA VAL A 67 11.43 5.05 -6.74
C VAL A 67 9.94 4.93 -7.08
N MET A 68 9.55 3.94 -7.88
CA MET A 68 8.16 3.70 -8.22
C MET A 68 7.32 3.33 -6.99
N THR A 69 7.87 2.49 -6.11
CA THR A 69 7.20 2.13 -4.85
C THR A 69 7.02 3.34 -3.93
N LEU A 70 8.01 4.24 -3.84
CA LEU A 70 7.89 5.47 -3.06
C LEU A 70 6.77 6.37 -3.59
N ILE A 71 6.73 6.59 -4.90
CA ILE A 71 5.67 7.39 -5.54
C ILE A 71 4.31 6.77 -5.24
N PHE A 72 4.17 5.46 -5.42
CA PHE A 72 2.94 4.75 -5.12
C PHE A 72 2.51 4.93 -3.67
N CYS A 73 3.39 4.64 -2.70
CA CYS A 73 3.07 4.74 -1.28
C CYS A 73 2.73 6.18 -0.85
N ILE A 74 3.45 7.19 -1.36
CA ILE A 74 3.19 8.59 -1.04
C ILE A 74 1.84 9.03 -1.60
N VAL A 75 1.54 8.73 -2.87
CA VAL A 75 0.27 9.13 -3.50
C VAL A 75 -0.91 8.44 -2.83
N THR A 76 -0.80 7.14 -2.56
CA THR A 76 -1.88 6.36 -1.96
C THR A 76 -2.03 6.58 -0.46
N LEU A 77 -1.00 7.06 0.26
CA LEU A 77 -1.14 7.44 1.68
C LEU A 77 -2.21 8.53 1.88
N PHE A 78 -2.43 9.41 0.90
CA PHE A 78 -3.50 10.42 0.97
C PHE A 78 -4.91 9.83 0.84
N THR A 79 -5.05 8.54 0.54
CA THR A 79 -6.33 7.82 0.53
C THR A 79 -6.69 7.23 1.91
N PHE A 80 -5.77 7.34 2.88
CA PHE A 80 -5.95 6.81 4.22
C PHE A 80 -7.01 7.59 5.00
N ASP A 81 -8.01 6.88 5.52
CA ASP A 81 -9.11 7.44 6.29
C ASP A 81 -9.08 6.93 7.74
N LYS A 82 -8.69 7.80 8.68
CA LYS A 82 -8.55 7.48 10.10
C LYS A 82 -9.85 7.04 10.78
N GLU A 83 -11.01 7.36 10.21
CA GLU A 83 -12.30 7.01 10.79
C GLU A 83 -12.77 5.62 10.34
N LYS A 84 -12.34 5.17 9.16
CA LYS A 84 -12.74 3.88 8.56
C LYS A 84 -11.65 2.82 8.59
N GLU A 85 -10.40 3.22 8.71
CA GLU A 85 -9.24 2.37 8.51
C GLU A 85 -8.36 2.24 9.74
N ASP A 86 -7.79 1.05 9.90
CA ASP A 86 -7.17 0.60 11.14
C ASP A 86 -5.90 1.39 11.50
N ASN A 87 -4.94 1.50 10.57
CA ASN A 87 -3.71 2.27 10.76
C ASN A 87 -2.95 2.50 9.45
N PRO A 88 -2.10 3.53 9.38
CA PRO A 88 -1.29 3.83 8.19
C PRO A 88 0.07 3.09 8.14
N TRP A 89 0.37 2.20 9.09
CA TRP A 89 1.69 1.57 9.20
C TRP A 89 2.15 0.83 7.94
N PRO A 90 1.29 0.09 7.20
CA PRO A 90 1.69 -0.57 5.97
C PRO A 90 2.32 0.39 4.94
N PHE A 91 1.79 1.61 4.83
CA PHE A 91 2.37 2.65 3.96
C PHE A 91 3.76 3.07 4.43
N TYR A 92 3.93 3.34 5.74
CA TYR A 92 5.21 3.76 6.29
C TYR A 92 6.28 2.68 6.14
N LEU A 93 5.93 1.43 6.37
CA LEU A 93 6.83 0.30 6.16
C LEU A 93 7.21 0.18 4.68
N GLY A 94 6.25 0.31 3.76
CA GLY A 94 6.51 0.34 2.32
C GLY A 94 7.49 1.44 1.90
N ILE A 95 7.31 2.65 2.46
CA ILE A 95 8.22 3.78 2.23
C ILE A 95 9.62 3.49 2.79
N VAL A 96 9.73 3.04 4.04
CA VAL A 96 11.01 2.76 4.69
C VAL A 96 11.79 1.69 3.93
N PHE A 97 11.14 0.58 3.56
CA PHE A 97 11.79 -0.48 2.79
C PHE A 97 12.26 0.01 1.42
N SER A 98 11.48 0.86 0.77
CA SER A 98 11.88 1.45 -0.52
C SER A 98 13.06 2.42 -0.35
N LEU A 99 13.09 3.22 0.71
CA LEU A 99 14.23 4.09 1.02
C LEU A 99 15.51 3.29 1.26
N ILE A 100 15.42 2.16 1.98
CA ILE A 100 16.56 1.28 2.22
C ILE A 100 17.06 0.68 0.89
N GLY A 101 16.16 0.14 0.06
CA GLY A 101 16.50 -0.42 -1.25
C GLY A 101 17.14 0.62 -2.18
N LEU A 102 16.61 1.85 -2.21
CA LEU A 102 17.18 2.96 -2.98
C LEU A 102 18.54 3.39 -2.44
N TYR A 103 18.70 3.49 -1.13
CA TYR A 103 19.98 3.84 -0.51
C TYR A 103 21.05 2.81 -0.87
N MET A 104 20.73 1.52 -0.74
CA MET A 104 21.64 0.44 -1.12
C MET A 104 22.06 0.50 -2.59
N PHE A 105 21.12 0.81 -3.50
CA PHE A 105 21.43 1.05 -4.92
C PHE A 105 22.43 2.19 -5.10
N ILE A 106 22.24 3.33 -4.42
CA ILE A 106 23.11 4.50 -4.53
C ILE A 106 24.53 4.20 -4.04
N VAL A 107 24.67 3.48 -2.93
CA VAL A 107 25.99 3.14 -2.35
C VAL A 107 26.64 1.91 -2.99
N GLY A 108 25.98 1.27 -3.96
CA GLY A 108 26.46 0.05 -4.62
C GLY A 108 26.46 -1.19 -3.71
N ALA A 109 25.69 -1.18 -2.61
CA ALA A 109 25.51 -2.34 -1.76
C ALA A 109 24.48 -3.30 -2.37
N THR A 110 24.71 -4.61 -2.30
CA THR A 110 23.78 -5.61 -2.81
C THR A 110 23.42 -6.62 -1.73
N HIS A 111 22.20 -7.18 -1.82
CA HIS A 111 21.87 -8.35 -1.03
C HIS A 111 22.60 -9.57 -1.60
N LYS A 112 23.38 -10.27 -0.78
CA LYS A 112 23.81 -11.63 -1.09
C LYS A 112 22.66 -12.57 -0.77
N LEU A 113 21.74 -12.71 -1.72
CA LEU A 113 20.71 -13.73 -1.64
C LEU A 113 21.39 -15.08 -1.91
N VAL A 114 21.50 -15.92 -0.88
CA VAL A 114 21.86 -17.32 -1.08
C VAL A 114 20.61 -17.99 -1.66
N LEU A 115 20.67 -18.33 -2.94
CA LEU A 115 19.65 -19.08 -3.67
C LEU A 115 19.85 -20.58 -3.45
#